data_AF-A0A517ZP82-F1
#
_entry.id   AF-A0A517ZP82-F1
#
_cell.length_a   1.000
_cell.length_b   1.000
_cell.length_c   1.000
_cell.angle_alpha   90.00
_cell.angle_beta   90.00
_cell.angle_gamma   90.00
#
_symmetry.space_group_name_H-M   'P 1'
#
loop_
_entity.id
_entity.type
_entity.pdbx_description
1 polymer ?
#
loop_
_entity_poly.entity_id
_entity_poly.type
_entity_poly.pdbx_seq_one_letter_code
_entity_poly.pdbx_strand_id
1 'polypeptide(L)'
;MRHIFRITGLLALLSSIGICDEPQQQKQTPTAVRSTLEQDIVGLWMMGQSLCEGAESLPIVTPTDSGWGNLMFQRGVRTWAVRQHCLEPEKRPGDQFRFVPLAATQSGGLGETIANGMADHLKSLLIATPPSGTEKPTQGPHFLVTYAGQGGRLIDELSSVDQSNDARTPKNRQHGGGYYKTSLDDARRARSQAEAMGKTFSIAALIWMQGEANGGPTGGINPSRWDQELKRPHGQKWYRDRLIDYRKQWSHDLQLITGQVREIPMFTYQTQGPAGEAQMLAADRDAHITMVGPHYMIPSAVNSRYADRYGDPIHMSADGERWYGEQVAKVMHRVLVEGEAWQPLRPRKAWIASDRTNVWVEFQVPRPPLVLDQTFLPREEYPLADGFHSLYGFQIRDSARAVLGIADVKVESPTRIRIQLAAPMKGDTDYTLSYGLPYAGQIGKITDIRKGPTVAGQATTELLIDGNIGQQLKPLLAAGAFYVSNMLSGDAYARAPIRHVNSKDGVTLLRFEDRELRNNTAFSVGQTLTTMRSFSYGNLRDSDPEKAIYRFADSEYGTRAGQAYPLWNWCVLFKQLPITDEIE
;
A
#
# COMPACT_ATOMS: atom_id res chain seq x y z
N MET A 1 79.40 13.85 -55.54
CA MET A 1 79.44 15.31 -55.38
C MET A 1 78.22 15.75 -54.57
N ARG A 2 78.38 16.81 -53.78
CA ARG A 2 77.52 17.27 -52.68
C ARG A 2 76.17 17.89 -53.10
N HIS A 3 75.22 17.81 -52.14
CA HIS A 3 74.00 18.63 -51.86
C HIS A 3 72.85 18.60 -52.90
N ILE A 4 71.56 18.49 -52.51
CA ILE A 4 70.71 19.54 -51.88
C ILE A 4 69.33 18.95 -51.41
N PHE A 5 68.88 19.35 -50.19
CA PHE A 5 67.52 19.45 -49.57
C PHE A 5 66.65 18.18 -49.29
N ARG A 6 66.36 17.81 -48.02
CA ARG A 6 65.33 18.28 -47.02
C ARG A 6 63.87 18.01 -47.50
N ILE A 7 62.99 17.30 -46.78
CA ILE A 7 62.46 17.55 -45.42
C ILE A 7 61.95 16.24 -44.76
N THR A 8 62.16 16.18 -43.44
CA THR A 8 61.82 15.17 -42.43
C THR A 8 60.43 15.36 -41.80
N GLY A 9 59.85 14.27 -41.27
CA GLY A 9 58.84 14.27 -40.21
C GLY A 9 59.04 13.05 -39.30
N LEU A 10 59.20 13.27 -38.00
CA LEU A 10 59.76 12.35 -37.00
C LEU A 10 58.71 11.95 -35.93
N LEU A 11 58.87 10.71 -35.46
CA LEU A 11 58.37 9.99 -34.25
C LEU A 11 57.75 10.79 -33.08
N ALA A 12 56.86 10.10 -32.34
CA ALA A 12 57.11 9.75 -30.93
C ALA A 12 56.15 8.64 -30.40
N LEU A 13 56.74 7.60 -29.79
CA LEU A 13 56.11 6.72 -28.78
C LEU A 13 56.37 7.32 -27.39
N LEU A 14 55.43 7.15 -26.44
CA LEU A 14 55.74 6.95 -25.01
C LEU A 14 54.52 6.38 -24.24
N SER A 15 54.88 5.57 -23.25
CA SER A 15 54.17 4.66 -22.33
C SER A 15 53.15 5.27 -21.35
N SER A 16 52.17 4.47 -20.88
CA SER A 16 51.87 4.27 -19.43
C SER A 16 50.59 3.44 -19.12
N ILE A 17 50.76 2.56 -18.10
CA ILE A 17 49.83 2.14 -17.02
C ILE A 17 48.64 1.23 -17.35
N GLY A 18 48.66 0.05 -16.70
CA GLY A 18 47.64 -0.98 -16.78
C GLY A 18 46.35 -0.68 -16.02
N ILE A 19 45.29 -1.28 -16.51
CA ILE A 19 44.00 -1.45 -15.85
C ILE A 19 43.73 -2.95 -15.86
N CYS A 20 43.46 -3.50 -14.68
CA CYS A 20 42.98 -4.87 -14.51
C CYS A 20 41.54 -4.95 -15.04
N ASP A 21 41.33 -5.69 -16.12
CA ASP A 21 39.99 -6.09 -16.56
C ASP A 21 39.46 -7.19 -15.63
N GLU A 22 38.45 -6.88 -14.84
CA GLU A 22 37.57 -7.87 -14.22
C GLU A 22 36.79 -8.61 -15.32
N PRO A 23 36.68 -9.94 -15.27
CA PRO A 23 35.95 -10.69 -16.29
C PRO A 23 34.45 -10.39 -16.18
N GLN A 24 33.91 -9.68 -17.19
CA GLN A 24 32.48 -9.62 -17.44
C GLN A 24 31.92 -11.04 -17.51
N GLN A 25 31.06 -11.39 -16.55
CA GLN A 25 30.24 -12.60 -16.62
C GLN A 25 29.38 -12.53 -17.89
N GLN A 26 29.75 -13.35 -18.86
CA GLN A 26 28.97 -13.66 -20.04
C GLN A 26 27.59 -14.15 -19.59
N LYS A 27 26.56 -13.34 -19.85
CA LYS A 27 25.16 -13.75 -19.74
C LYS A 27 24.94 -14.97 -20.63
N GLN A 28 24.74 -16.13 -20.00
CA GLN A 28 24.30 -17.33 -20.68
C GLN A 28 22.93 -17.09 -21.32
N THR A 29 22.83 -17.43 -22.60
CA THR A 29 21.59 -17.44 -23.37
C THR A 29 20.60 -18.44 -22.74
N PRO A 30 19.31 -18.11 -22.54
CA PRO A 30 18.39 -18.99 -21.85
C PRO A 30 18.03 -20.19 -22.72
N THR A 31 18.38 -21.40 -22.28
CA THR A 31 17.67 -22.61 -22.71
C THR A 31 16.27 -22.57 -22.09
N ALA A 32 15.24 -22.80 -22.91
CA ALA A 32 13.83 -22.57 -22.57
C ALA A 32 13.33 -23.45 -21.39
N VAL A 33 13.51 -22.95 -20.17
CA VAL A 33 12.77 -23.39 -18.98
C VAL A 33 11.40 -22.71 -19.04
N ARG A 34 10.33 -23.49 -19.17
CA ARG A 34 8.94 -23.00 -19.11
C ARG A 34 8.79 -21.93 -18.03
N SER A 35 8.21 -20.77 -18.36
CA SER A 35 8.02 -19.71 -17.37
C SER A 35 7.17 -20.22 -16.20
N THR A 36 7.36 -19.66 -15.00
CA THR A 36 6.62 -20.10 -13.80
C THR A 36 5.10 -20.01 -13.99
N LEU A 37 4.62 -19.15 -14.89
CA LEU A 37 3.22 -18.96 -15.25
C LEU A 37 2.68 -19.98 -16.27
N GLU A 38 3.52 -20.83 -16.87
CA GLU A 38 3.11 -21.87 -17.83
C GLU A 38 2.69 -23.20 -17.17
N GLN A 39 2.70 -23.29 -15.84
CA GLN A 39 2.22 -24.49 -15.13
C GLN A 39 0.69 -24.54 -15.09
N ASP A 40 0.14 -25.75 -14.93
CA ASP A 40 -1.32 -25.93 -14.81
C ASP A 40 -1.87 -25.19 -13.58
N ILE A 41 -1.19 -25.33 -12.43
CA ILE A 41 -1.52 -24.67 -11.16
C ILE A 41 -0.37 -23.74 -10.78
N VAL A 42 -0.69 -22.48 -10.49
CA VAL A 42 0.30 -21.47 -10.11
C VAL A 42 -0.06 -20.83 -8.78
N GLY A 43 0.82 -20.94 -7.80
CA GLY A 43 0.65 -20.37 -6.47
C GLY A 43 0.90 -18.86 -6.43
N LEU A 44 -0.02 -18.13 -5.81
CA LEU A 44 0.14 -16.76 -5.33
C LEU A 44 0.17 -16.80 -3.80
N TRP A 45 1.36 -16.71 -3.22
CA TRP A 45 1.62 -17.08 -1.83
C TRP A 45 1.63 -15.87 -0.92
N MET A 46 0.61 -15.71 -0.07
CA MET A 46 0.44 -14.52 0.77
C MET A 46 0.92 -14.75 2.20
N MET A 47 1.63 -13.75 2.74
CA MET A 47 1.94 -13.60 4.16
C MET A 47 1.73 -12.14 4.58
N GLY A 48 1.46 -11.93 5.86
CA GLY A 48 1.30 -10.59 6.39
C GLY A 48 0.41 -10.51 7.61
N GLN A 49 -0.12 -9.33 7.90
CA GLN A 49 -0.97 -9.04 9.06
C GLN A 49 -2.44 -8.77 8.70
N SER A 50 -3.11 -7.89 9.47
CA SER A 50 -4.55 -7.68 9.46
C SER A 50 -5.10 -7.27 8.08
N LEU A 51 -4.34 -6.45 7.35
CA LEU A 51 -4.65 -6.06 5.97
C LEU A 51 -4.54 -7.21 4.95
N CYS A 52 -3.71 -8.21 5.22
CA CYS A 52 -3.57 -9.36 4.34
C CYS A 52 -4.64 -10.42 4.64
N GLU A 53 -5.04 -10.52 5.91
CA GLU A 53 -6.10 -11.43 6.36
C GLU A 53 -7.52 -10.86 6.21
N GLY A 54 -7.72 -9.69 5.61
CA GLY A 54 -9.06 -9.14 5.42
C GLY A 54 -9.78 -8.78 6.72
N ALA A 55 -9.06 -8.27 7.72
CA ALA A 55 -9.67 -7.90 9.00
C ALA A 55 -10.69 -6.78 8.80
N GLU A 56 -11.93 -7.01 9.21
CA GLU A 56 -13.05 -6.07 9.11
C GLU A 56 -13.42 -5.68 7.67
N SER A 57 -12.97 -6.46 6.69
CA SER A 57 -13.27 -6.27 5.27
C SER A 57 -14.64 -6.86 4.92
N LEU A 58 -15.71 -6.30 5.49
CA LEU A 58 -17.09 -6.77 5.40
C LEU A 58 -18.05 -5.64 4.95
N PRO A 59 -19.16 -5.96 4.26
CA PRO A 59 -19.59 -7.30 3.84
C PRO A 59 -18.73 -7.86 2.70
N ILE A 60 -18.68 -9.19 2.56
CA ILE A 60 -17.98 -9.83 1.44
C ILE A 60 -18.62 -9.43 0.11
N VAL A 61 -17.79 -9.12 -0.88
CA VAL A 61 -18.21 -8.70 -2.22
C VAL A 61 -17.90 -9.74 -3.31
N THR A 62 -17.18 -10.81 -2.97
CA THR A 62 -16.91 -11.95 -3.86
C THR A 62 -17.25 -13.30 -3.19
N PRO A 63 -18.51 -13.55 -2.79
CA PRO A 63 -18.89 -14.72 -1.97
C PRO A 63 -18.94 -16.05 -2.74
N THR A 64 -18.83 -16.01 -4.07
CA THR A 64 -18.94 -17.17 -4.95
C THR A 64 -17.81 -17.16 -5.97
N ASP A 65 -17.65 -18.29 -6.66
CA ASP A 65 -16.79 -18.42 -7.84
C ASP A 65 -17.03 -17.27 -8.84
N SER A 66 -15.98 -16.53 -9.15
CA SER A 66 -15.99 -15.40 -10.09
C SER A 66 -15.95 -15.84 -11.56
N GLY A 67 -15.80 -17.14 -11.83
CA GLY A 67 -15.79 -17.72 -13.17
C GLY A 67 -14.42 -17.70 -13.86
N TRP A 68 -13.41 -17.07 -13.27
CA TRP A 68 -12.05 -16.99 -13.83
C TRP A 68 -11.24 -18.29 -13.72
N GLY A 69 -11.79 -19.30 -13.03
CA GLY A 69 -11.16 -20.61 -12.87
C GLY A 69 -10.00 -20.61 -11.86
N ASN A 70 -9.92 -19.59 -11.00
CA ASN A 70 -8.94 -19.52 -9.92
C ASN A 70 -9.37 -20.37 -8.72
N LEU A 71 -8.41 -20.73 -7.88
CA LEU A 71 -8.54 -21.77 -6.88
C LEU A 71 -8.12 -21.27 -5.49
N MET A 72 -8.71 -21.90 -4.48
CA MET A 72 -8.23 -21.92 -3.10
C MET A 72 -8.26 -23.36 -2.59
N PHE A 73 -7.70 -23.60 -1.41
CA PHE A 73 -7.95 -24.84 -0.70
C PHE A 73 -9.40 -24.91 -0.21
N GLN A 74 -9.95 -26.11 -0.05
CA GLN A 74 -11.27 -26.32 0.58
C GLN A 74 -11.38 -25.67 1.97
N ARG A 75 -10.26 -25.52 2.66
CA ARG A 75 -10.08 -24.77 3.91
C ARG A 75 -10.34 -23.25 3.79
N GLY A 76 -10.31 -22.71 2.59
CA GLY A 76 -10.30 -21.29 2.28
C GLY A 76 -8.91 -20.75 1.97
N VAL A 77 -8.84 -19.46 1.62
CA VAL A 77 -7.57 -18.73 1.45
C VAL A 77 -6.79 -18.66 2.76
N ARG A 78 -7.48 -18.50 3.91
CA ARG A 78 -6.88 -18.45 5.24
C ARG A 78 -6.59 -19.86 5.74
N THR A 79 -5.36 -20.32 5.58
CA THR A 79 -4.99 -21.69 5.92
C THR A 79 -4.50 -21.84 7.36
N TRP A 80 -4.04 -20.75 7.98
CA TRP A 80 -3.65 -20.75 9.40
C TRP A 80 -4.86 -20.55 10.31
N ALA A 81 -4.93 -21.33 11.40
CA ALA A 81 -5.88 -21.07 12.50
C ALA A 81 -5.35 -21.59 13.85
N VAL A 82 -5.45 -20.76 14.89
CA VAL A 82 -4.88 -21.00 16.24
C VAL A 82 -5.19 -22.36 16.87
N ARG A 83 -6.36 -22.95 16.61
CA ARG A 83 -6.79 -24.24 17.21
C ARG A 83 -6.81 -25.40 16.22
N GLN A 84 -6.17 -25.24 15.07
CA GLN A 84 -6.23 -26.23 13.99
C GLN A 84 -4.81 -26.55 13.52
N HIS A 85 -4.03 -27.16 14.42
CA HIS A 85 -2.66 -27.61 14.19
C HIS A 85 -1.69 -26.49 13.75
N CYS A 86 -1.78 -25.29 14.34
CA CYS A 86 -0.94 -24.15 13.97
C CYS A 86 0.57 -24.42 14.15
N LEU A 87 0.98 -25.21 15.14
CA LEU A 87 2.38 -25.57 15.40
C LEU A 87 2.85 -26.84 14.67
N GLU A 88 1.92 -27.66 14.21
CA GLU A 88 2.13 -28.96 13.57
C GLU A 88 1.30 -29.05 12.28
N PRO A 89 1.45 -28.11 11.34
CA PRO A 89 0.55 -27.97 10.19
C PRO A 89 0.46 -29.24 9.31
N GLU A 90 1.48 -30.09 9.34
CA GLU A 90 1.48 -31.40 8.68
C GLU A 90 0.41 -32.37 9.22
N LYS A 91 -0.09 -32.15 10.44
CA LYS A 91 -1.19 -32.94 11.04
C LYS A 91 -2.58 -32.48 10.60
N ARG A 92 -2.70 -31.38 9.84
CA ARG A 92 -3.99 -30.92 9.31
C ARG A 92 -4.62 -32.01 8.41
N PRO A 93 -5.94 -32.25 8.50
CA PRO A 93 -6.62 -33.24 7.67
C PRO A 93 -6.44 -32.98 6.17
N GLY A 94 -6.11 -34.02 5.40
CA GLY A 94 -5.77 -33.88 3.97
C GLY A 94 -6.95 -33.48 3.08
N ASP A 95 -8.17 -33.81 3.47
CA ASP A 95 -9.41 -33.44 2.77
C ASP A 95 -9.64 -31.93 2.69
N GLN A 96 -9.05 -31.17 3.62
CA GLN A 96 -9.12 -29.70 3.64
C GLN A 96 -8.28 -29.03 2.53
N PHE A 97 -7.42 -29.77 1.84
CA PHE A 97 -6.49 -29.23 0.83
C PHE A 97 -6.86 -29.62 -0.60
N ARG A 98 -8.07 -30.11 -0.83
CA ARG A 98 -8.62 -30.21 -2.19
C ARG A 98 -8.74 -28.81 -2.78
N PHE A 99 -8.45 -28.68 -4.07
CA PHE A 99 -8.67 -27.43 -4.79
C PHE A 99 -10.16 -27.21 -5.04
N VAL A 100 -10.63 -26.02 -4.70
CA VAL A 100 -12.01 -25.56 -4.95
C VAL A 100 -11.95 -24.16 -5.57
N PRO A 101 -13.02 -23.71 -6.25
CA PRO A 101 -13.06 -22.36 -6.80
C PRO A 101 -12.76 -21.29 -5.75
N LEU A 102 -11.98 -20.28 -6.15
CA LEU A 102 -11.65 -19.14 -5.31
C LEU A 102 -12.91 -18.32 -4.99
N ALA A 103 -13.17 -18.12 -3.71
CA ALA A 103 -14.21 -17.23 -3.21
C ALA A 103 -13.75 -16.63 -1.88
N ALA A 104 -14.21 -15.42 -1.57
CA ALA A 104 -13.99 -14.82 -0.27
C ALA A 104 -14.85 -15.53 0.79
N THR A 105 -14.31 -15.64 2.01
CA THR A 105 -14.96 -16.34 3.13
C THR A 105 -14.97 -15.48 4.36
N GLN A 106 -16.05 -15.55 5.15
CA GLN A 106 -16.18 -14.80 6.39
C GLN A 106 -15.82 -15.70 7.58
N SER A 107 -15.02 -15.18 8.50
CA SER A 107 -14.71 -15.81 9.78
C SER A 107 -14.70 -14.76 10.88
N GLY A 108 -15.83 -14.65 11.60
CA GLY A 108 -16.06 -13.54 12.53
C GLY A 108 -15.91 -12.20 11.82
N GLY A 109 -15.00 -11.36 12.31
CA GLY A 109 -14.70 -10.06 11.72
C GLY A 109 -13.78 -10.11 10.50
N LEU A 110 -13.25 -11.28 10.11
CA LEU A 110 -12.43 -11.42 8.91
C LEU A 110 -13.34 -11.63 7.68
N GLY A 111 -13.09 -10.91 6.59
CA GLY A 111 -13.92 -10.91 5.39
C GLY A 111 -13.14 -11.09 4.10
N GLU A 112 -13.31 -10.20 3.13
CA GLU A 112 -12.63 -10.23 1.82
C GLU A 112 -11.09 -10.12 1.98
N THR A 113 -10.30 -10.76 1.10
CA THR A 113 -8.87 -10.42 0.91
C THR A 113 -8.63 -9.86 -0.48
N ILE A 114 -7.42 -9.37 -0.70
CA ILE A 114 -6.89 -9.13 -2.04
C ILE A 114 -6.94 -10.33 -3.01
N ALA A 115 -7.19 -11.57 -2.54
CA ALA A 115 -7.01 -12.79 -3.33
C ALA A 115 -7.84 -12.79 -4.61
N ASN A 116 -9.14 -12.48 -4.53
CA ASN A 116 -10.02 -12.45 -5.70
C ASN A 116 -9.59 -11.37 -6.69
N GLY A 117 -9.42 -10.13 -6.22
CA GLY A 117 -8.94 -9.04 -7.07
C GLY A 117 -7.60 -9.35 -7.75
N MET A 118 -6.68 -9.98 -7.00
CA MET A 118 -5.35 -10.32 -7.50
C MET A 118 -5.37 -11.44 -8.53
N ALA A 119 -5.97 -12.59 -8.21
CA ALA A 119 -5.95 -13.75 -9.09
C ALA A 119 -6.79 -13.51 -10.36
N ASP A 120 -7.96 -12.89 -10.21
CA ASP A 120 -8.89 -12.71 -11.32
C ASP A 120 -8.38 -11.66 -12.30
N HIS A 121 -7.85 -10.54 -11.81
CA HIS A 121 -7.28 -9.52 -12.69
C HIS A 121 -6.02 -10.04 -13.38
N LEU A 122 -5.14 -10.77 -12.68
CA LEU A 122 -3.96 -11.37 -13.32
C LEU A 122 -4.36 -12.36 -14.40
N LYS A 123 -5.39 -13.19 -14.15
CA LYS A 123 -5.93 -14.10 -15.16
C LYS A 123 -6.49 -13.32 -16.36
N SER A 124 -7.17 -12.19 -16.13
CA SER A 124 -7.72 -11.35 -17.21
C SER A 124 -6.65 -10.75 -18.11
N LEU A 125 -5.47 -10.44 -17.58
CA LEU A 125 -4.35 -9.90 -18.35
C LEU A 125 -3.64 -10.98 -19.18
N LEU A 126 -3.75 -12.26 -18.76
CA LEU A 126 -3.12 -13.39 -19.45
C LEU A 126 -4.00 -14.02 -20.54
N ILE A 127 -5.33 -13.83 -20.49
CA ILE A 127 -6.24 -14.43 -21.46
C ILE A 127 -6.71 -13.41 -22.50
N ALA A 128 -6.71 -13.82 -23.77
CA ALA A 128 -7.12 -12.94 -24.88
C ALA A 128 -8.63 -12.67 -24.94
N THR A 129 -9.46 -13.42 -24.19
CA THR A 129 -10.92 -13.28 -24.20
C THR A 129 -11.47 -13.45 -22.79
N PRO A 130 -12.23 -12.47 -22.25
CA PRO A 130 -12.90 -12.59 -20.96
C PRO A 130 -13.87 -13.78 -20.97
N PRO A 131 -14.13 -14.43 -19.82
CA PRO A 131 -15.18 -15.43 -19.73
C PRO A 131 -16.52 -14.81 -20.14
N SER A 132 -17.17 -15.34 -21.18
CA SER A 132 -18.53 -14.95 -21.56
C SER A 132 -19.51 -16.04 -21.14
N GLY A 133 -20.47 -15.70 -20.27
CA GLY A 133 -21.50 -16.64 -19.82
C GLY A 133 -21.01 -17.58 -18.70
N THR A 134 -21.50 -18.83 -18.69
CA THR A 134 -21.12 -19.86 -17.68
C THR A 134 -19.88 -20.66 -18.05
N GLU A 135 -19.26 -20.37 -19.20
CA GLU A 135 -18.08 -21.08 -19.69
C GLU A 135 -16.83 -20.61 -18.94
N LYS A 136 -16.21 -21.56 -18.23
CA LYS A 136 -15.02 -21.32 -17.42
C LYS A 136 -13.76 -21.47 -18.28
N PRO A 137 -12.70 -20.67 -18.06
CA PRO A 137 -11.41 -20.90 -18.68
C PRO A 137 -10.94 -22.34 -18.39
N THR A 138 -10.85 -23.15 -19.43
CA THR A 138 -10.37 -24.54 -19.34
C THR A 138 -8.86 -24.64 -19.50
N GLN A 139 -8.22 -23.57 -19.99
CA GLN A 139 -6.76 -23.48 -20.15
C GLN A 139 -6.13 -22.78 -18.95
N GLY A 140 -5.03 -23.37 -18.46
CA GLY A 140 -4.21 -22.83 -17.39
C GLY A 140 -3.55 -21.49 -17.75
N PRO A 141 -2.85 -20.86 -16.81
CA PRO A 141 -2.68 -21.30 -15.42
C PRO A 141 -3.96 -21.10 -14.59
N HIS A 142 -4.23 -21.99 -13.63
CA HIS A 142 -5.20 -21.75 -12.56
C HIS A 142 -4.45 -21.22 -11.34
N PHE A 143 -4.78 -20.00 -10.89
CA PHE A 143 -4.08 -19.43 -9.73
C PHE A 143 -4.62 -20.02 -8.43
N LEU A 144 -3.74 -20.63 -7.63
CA LEU A 144 -4.03 -21.05 -6.27
C LEU A 144 -3.57 -19.97 -5.28
N VAL A 145 -4.51 -19.41 -4.52
CA VAL A 145 -4.18 -18.38 -3.52
C VAL A 145 -4.28 -18.94 -2.11
N THR A 146 -3.28 -18.66 -1.28
CA THR A 146 -3.25 -19.02 0.14
C THR A 146 -2.65 -17.90 0.99
N TYR A 147 -3.04 -17.87 2.26
CA TYR A 147 -2.58 -16.96 3.28
C TYR A 147 -2.40 -17.67 4.62
N ALA A 148 -1.19 -17.59 5.18
CA ALA A 148 -0.84 -18.26 6.43
C ALA A 148 -0.46 -17.29 7.58
N GLY A 149 -0.61 -15.97 7.39
CA GLY A 149 -0.28 -14.97 8.40
C GLY A 149 -1.37 -14.77 9.46
N GLN A 150 -1.19 -13.73 10.29
CA GLN A 150 -2.23 -13.27 11.22
C GLN A 150 -2.09 -11.77 11.53
N GLY A 151 -3.22 -11.12 11.83
CA GLY A 151 -3.29 -9.78 12.38
C GLY A 151 -2.38 -9.49 13.58
N GLY A 152 -1.84 -8.27 13.60
CA GLY A 152 -1.03 -7.74 14.69
C GLY A 152 0.33 -8.42 14.88
N ARG A 153 0.80 -9.23 13.93
CA ARG A 153 2.10 -9.88 13.99
C ARG A 153 3.22 -8.97 13.47
N LEU A 154 4.34 -8.98 14.17
CA LEU A 154 5.62 -8.42 13.73
C LEU A 154 6.28 -9.37 12.71
N ILE A 155 7.19 -8.86 11.89
CA ILE A 155 7.90 -9.66 10.88
C ILE A 155 8.55 -10.93 11.46
N ASP A 156 9.15 -10.84 12.66
CA ASP A 156 9.81 -11.99 13.29
C ASP A 156 8.84 -13.04 13.82
N GLU A 157 7.62 -12.66 14.17
CA GLU A 157 6.56 -13.60 14.52
C GLU A 157 6.05 -14.36 13.29
N LEU A 158 6.10 -13.75 12.09
CA LEU A 158 5.68 -14.39 10.83
C LEU A 158 6.82 -15.16 10.13
N SER A 159 8.05 -14.98 10.60
CA SER A 159 9.25 -15.61 10.05
C SER A 159 9.54 -16.99 10.63
N SER A 160 10.58 -17.65 10.12
CA SER A 160 11.14 -18.87 10.69
C SER A 160 11.64 -18.72 12.14
N VAL A 161 11.91 -17.48 12.60
CA VAL A 161 12.27 -17.20 13.99
C VAL A 161 11.10 -17.42 14.95
N ASP A 162 9.88 -17.13 14.49
CA ASP A 162 8.62 -17.34 15.21
C ASP A 162 8.62 -16.85 16.67
N GLN A 163 8.70 -15.53 16.86
CA GLN A 163 8.65 -14.89 18.19
C GLN A 163 7.26 -14.90 18.87
N SER A 164 6.26 -15.59 18.29
CA SER A 164 4.86 -15.51 18.71
C SER A 164 4.58 -16.08 20.11
N ASN A 165 5.43 -16.99 20.59
CA ASN A 165 5.34 -17.68 21.88
C ASN A 165 6.51 -17.37 22.83
N ASP A 166 7.22 -16.26 22.62
CA ASP A 166 8.32 -15.86 23.52
C ASP A 166 7.83 -15.72 24.97
N ALA A 167 8.62 -16.25 25.89
CA ALA A 167 8.29 -16.36 27.31
C ALA A 167 8.13 -15.00 28.03
N ARG A 168 8.66 -13.91 27.46
CA ARG A 168 8.48 -12.54 27.98
C ARG A 168 7.08 -11.99 27.70
N THR A 169 6.38 -12.52 26.70
CA THR A 169 4.99 -12.13 26.43
C THR A 169 4.06 -12.77 27.45
N PRO A 170 3.17 -11.99 28.12
CA PRO A 170 2.16 -12.56 29.00
C PRO A 170 1.37 -13.67 28.31
N LYS A 171 1.09 -14.78 28.99
CA LYS A 171 0.42 -15.96 28.39
C LYS A 171 -0.87 -15.64 27.64
N ASN A 172 -1.66 -14.66 28.12
CA ASN A 172 -2.91 -14.22 27.47
C ASN A 172 -2.69 -13.39 26.18
N ARG A 173 -1.44 -12.99 25.90
CA ARG A 173 -1.00 -12.25 24.71
C ARG A 173 -0.02 -13.06 23.86
N GLN A 174 0.31 -14.30 24.25
CA GLN A 174 1.00 -15.23 23.38
C GLN A 174 0.03 -15.71 22.30
N HIS A 175 0.54 -15.99 21.10
CA HIS A 175 -0.28 -16.34 19.95
C HIS A 175 0.20 -17.66 19.33
N GLY A 176 -0.66 -18.31 18.55
CA GLY A 176 -0.50 -19.72 18.20
C GLY A 176 0.80 -20.09 17.47
N GLY A 177 1.44 -19.14 16.77
CA GLY A 177 2.70 -19.37 16.07
C GLY A 177 2.57 -20.28 14.86
N GLY A 178 3.70 -20.68 14.30
CA GLY A 178 3.79 -21.62 13.19
C GLY A 178 3.26 -21.09 11.85
N TYR A 179 3.13 -19.77 11.69
CA TYR A 179 2.69 -19.13 10.44
C TYR A 179 3.63 -19.49 9.27
N TYR A 180 4.95 -19.34 9.48
CA TYR A 180 5.95 -19.72 8.47
C TYR A 180 5.88 -21.20 8.10
N LYS A 181 5.78 -22.08 9.11
CA LYS A 181 5.63 -23.53 8.89
C LYS A 181 4.35 -23.85 8.12
N THR A 182 3.26 -23.15 8.41
CA THR A 182 1.97 -23.31 7.74
C THR A 182 2.10 -22.93 6.27
N SER A 183 2.75 -21.81 5.95
CA SER A 183 3.03 -21.41 4.56
C SER A 183 3.81 -22.47 3.78
N LEU A 184 4.80 -23.11 4.41
CA LEU A 184 5.57 -24.19 3.79
C LEU A 184 4.74 -25.48 3.64
N ASP A 185 3.95 -25.85 4.64
CA ASP A 185 3.08 -27.03 4.54
C ASP A 185 2.02 -26.85 3.46
N ASP A 186 1.43 -25.66 3.34
CA ASP A 186 0.51 -25.35 2.25
C ASP A 186 1.15 -25.62 0.87
N ALA A 187 2.45 -25.36 0.71
CA ALA A 187 3.14 -25.55 -0.57
C ALA A 187 3.34 -27.04 -0.86
N ARG A 188 3.62 -27.83 0.19
CA ARG A 188 3.65 -29.31 0.09
C ARG A 188 2.27 -29.86 -0.29
N ARG A 189 1.21 -29.36 0.36
CA ARG A 189 -0.19 -29.75 0.09
C ARG A 189 -0.60 -29.40 -1.33
N ALA A 190 -0.28 -28.20 -1.80
CA ALA A 190 -0.56 -27.77 -3.18
C ALA A 190 0.14 -28.68 -4.19
N ARG A 191 1.44 -28.96 -3.98
CA ARG A 191 2.21 -29.85 -4.85
C ARG A 191 1.60 -31.25 -4.89
N SER A 192 1.35 -31.87 -3.74
CA SER A 192 0.75 -33.22 -3.69
C SER A 192 -0.64 -33.27 -4.31
N GLN A 193 -1.47 -32.23 -4.11
CA GLN A 193 -2.80 -32.17 -4.70
C GLN A 193 -2.75 -31.98 -6.23
N ALA A 194 -1.84 -31.15 -6.75
CA ALA A 194 -1.63 -31.00 -8.18
C ALA A 194 -1.12 -32.31 -8.81
N GLU A 195 -0.14 -32.96 -8.18
CA GLU A 195 0.38 -34.28 -8.62
C GLU A 195 -0.74 -35.34 -8.65
N ALA A 196 -1.60 -35.40 -7.63
CA ALA A 196 -2.75 -36.31 -7.58
C ALA A 196 -3.79 -36.05 -8.69
N MET A 197 -3.84 -34.81 -9.22
CA MET A 197 -4.67 -34.41 -10.35
C MET A 197 -3.97 -34.60 -11.71
N GLY A 198 -2.72 -35.08 -11.73
CA GLY A 198 -1.91 -35.16 -12.95
C GLY A 198 -1.53 -33.78 -13.52
N LYS A 199 -1.46 -32.76 -12.66
CA LYS A 199 -1.20 -31.35 -13.00
C LYS A 199 0.17 -30.91 -12.49
N THR A 200 0.79 -29.95 -13.18
CA THR A 200 2.03 -29.34 -12.71
C THR A 200 1.78 -28.17 -11.76
N PHE A 201 2.77 -27.87 -10.89
CA PHE A 201 2.67 -26.81 -9.89
C PHE A 201 3.95 -25.96 -9.81
N SER A 202 3.77 -24.65 -9.67
CA SER A 202 4.80 -23.67 -9.32
C SER A 202 4.23 -22.61 -8.37
N ILE A 203 5.08 -21.79 -7.79
CA ILE A 203 4.72 -20.53 -7.12
C ILE A 203 5.35 -19.39 -7.91
N ALA A 204 4.53 -18.48 -8.42
CA ALA A 204 5.00 -17.38 -9.27
C ALA A 204 5.35 -16.12 -8.46
N ALA A 205 4.69 -15.90 -7.33
CA ALA A 205 4.88 -14.70 -6.52
C ALA A 205 4.65 -14.95 -5.04
N LEU A 206 5.46 -14.25 -4.24
CA LEU A 206 5.23 -14.02 -2.82
C LEU A 206 4.55 -12.67 -2.65
N ILE A 207 3.58 -12.57 -1.74
CA ILE A 207 2.89 -11.32 -1.43
C ILE A 207 3.07 -11.02 0.04
N TRP A 208 3.61 -9.84 0.33
CA TRP A 208 3.89 -9.37 1.68
C TRP A 208 3.08 -8.12 2.01
N MET A 209 2.15 -8.26 2.94
CA MET A 209 1.37 -7.14 3.47
C MET A 209 1.51 -7.07 4.99
N GLN A 210 2.66 -6.55 5.43
CA GLN A 210 2.93 -6.26 6.84
C GLN A 210 3.90 -5.09 7.01
N GLY A 211 3.78 -4.45 8.17
CA GLY A 211 4.73 -3.46 8.66
C GLY A 211 4.14 -2.59 9.78
N GLU A 212 2.81 -2.53 9.90
CA GLU A 212 2.12 -1.68 10.87
C GLU A 212 2.45 -2.10 12.30
N ALA A 213 2.48 -3.41 12.59
CA ALA A 213 2.81 -3.91 13.93
C ALA A 213 4.27 -3.65 14.33
N ASN A 214 5.18 -3.45 13.37
CA ASN A 214 6.54 -3.02 13.63
C ASN A 214 6.67 -1.49 13.79
N GLY A 215 5.61 -0.72 13.50
CA GLY A 215 5.62 0.73 13.67
C GLY A 215 5.69 1.13 15.14
N GLY A 216 6.69 1.93 15.50
CA GLY A 216 6.81 2.49 16.85
C GLY A 216 6.05 3.81 17.02
N PRO A 217 5.71 4.18 18.27
CA PRO A 217 4.90 5.37 18.58
C PRO A 217 5.60 6.69 18.25
N THR A 218 6.94 6.71 18.16
CA THR A 218 7.70 7.92 17.81
C THR A 218 8.06 8.00 16.32
N GLY A 219 7.55 7.07 15.51
CA GLY A 219 7.79 7.01 14.07
C GLY A 219 9.04 6.19 13.67
N GLY A 220 9.64 5.47 14.61
CA GLY A 220 10.67 4.45 14.41
C GLY A 220 10.09 3.05 14.21
N ILE A 221 10.92 2.03 14.42
CA ILE A 221 10.56 0.61 14.25
C ILE A 221 10.81 -0.15 15.55
N ASN A 222 9.83 -0.92 16.00
CA ASN A 222 9.97 -1.91 17.06
C ASN A 222 10.43 -3.25 16.44
N PRO A 223 11.65 -3.73 16.72
CA PRO A 223 12.15 -5.00 16.19
C PRO A 223 11.35 -6.21 16.70
N SER A 224 10.98 -6.14 17.99
CA SER A 224 10.19 -7.14 18.70
C SER A 224 9.20 -6.45 19.64
N ARG A 225 8.44 -7.24 20.40
CA ARG A 225 7.48 -6.74 21.39
C ARG A 225 8.12 -6.15 22.65
N TRP A 226 9.41 -6.41 22.87
CA TRP A 226 10.10 -6.06 24.13
C TRP A 226 11.34 -5.20 23.92
N ASP A 227 11.86 -5.16 22.69
CA ASP A 227 13.01 -4.31 22.37
C ASP A 227 12.60 -2.84 22.30
N GLN A 228 13.58 -1.98 22.52
CA GLN A 228 13.39 -0.54 22.37
C GLN A 228 13.11 -0.18 20.91
N GLU A 229 12.27 0.83 20.71
CA GLU A 229 12.02 1.42 19.41
C GLU A 229 13.34 1.94 18.79
N LEU A 230 13.68 1.43 17.62
CA LEU A 230 14.79 1.92 16.83
C LEU A 230 14.36 3.21 16.10
N LYS A 231 15.02 4.31 16.45
CA LYS A 231 14.81 5.61 15.80
C LYS A 231 15.21 5.57 14.32
N ARG A 232 14.64 6.49 13.55
CA ARG A 232 15.05 6.74 12.16
C ARG A 232 16.50 7.29 12.13
N PRO A 233 17.35 6.91 11.17
CA PRO A 233 17.09 5.96 10.08
C PRO A 233 17.37 4.49 10.43
N HIS A 234 17.89 4.19 11.63
CA HIS A 234 18.31 2.84 12.00
C HIS A 234 17.17 1.81 11.97
N GLY A 235 15.97 2.18 12.46
CA GLY A 235 14.80 1.30 12.38
C GLY A 235 14.42 0.94 10.95
N GLN A 236 14.52 1.89 10.02
CA GLN A 236 14.21 1.66 8.61
C GLN A 236 15.21 0.73 7.94
N LYS A 237 16.51 0.90 8.26
CA LYS A 237 17.57 0.01 7.79
C LYS A 237 17.38 -1.41 8.34
N TRP A 238 17.03 -1.53 9.62
CA TRP A 238 16.75 -2.82 10.26
C TRP A 238 15.59 -3.55 9.56
N TYR A 239 14.44 -2.89 9.40
CA TYR A 239 13.28 -3.54 8.78
C TYR A 239 13.53 -3.88 7.31
N ARG A 240 14.23 -3.01 6.57
CA ARG A 240 14.68 -3.26 5.19
C ARG A 240 15.48 -4.56 5.11
N ASP A 241 16.54 -4.66 5.90
CA ASP A 241 17.44 -5.82 5.87
C ASP A 241 16.69 -7.08 6.31
N ARG A 242 15.83 -6.95 7.32
CA ARG A 242 15.02 -8.06 7.79
C ARG A 242 14.01 -8.58 6.76
N LEU A 243 13.38 -7.68 6.00
CA LEU A 243 12.47 -8.06 4.92
C LEU A 243 13.20 -8.78 3.78
N ILE A 244 14.40 -8.31 3.42
CA ILE A 244 15.26 -8.96 2.41
C ILE A 244 15.63 -10.38 2.86
N ASP A 245 16.09 -10.54 4.09
CA ASP A 245 16.46 -11.85 4.64
C ASP A 245 15.25 -12.78 4.70
N TYR A 246 14.10 -12.27 5.15
CA TYR A 246 12.86 -13.03 5.20
C TYR A 246 12.43 -13.51 3.82
N ARG A 247 12.43 -12.63 2.80
CA ARG A 247 12.12 -13.00 1.41
C ARG A 247 13.04 -14.11 0.91
N LYS A 248 14.36 -13.95 1.08
CA LYS A 248 15.35 -14.92 0.60
C LYS A 248 15.12 -16.29 1.21
N GLN A 249 14.92 -16.34 2.53
CA GLN A 249 14.64 -17.58 3.24
C GLN A 249 13.32 -18.21 2.76
N TRP A 250 12.26 -17.41 2.65
CA TRP A 250 10.94 -17.91 2.24
C TRP A 250 10.93 -18.42 0.80
N SER A 251 11.54 -17.69 -0.13
CA SER A 251 11.75 -18.13 -1.51
C SER A 251 12.53 -19.43 -1.54
N HIS A 252 13.68 -19.49 -0.84
CA HIS A 252 14.55 -20.67 -0.86
C HIS A 252 13.82 -21.93 -0.35
N ASP A 253 13.14 -21.84 0.79
CA ASP A 253 12.45 -22.99 1.37
C ASP A 253 11.28 -23.45 0.47
N LEU A 254 10.58 -22.53 -0.17
CA LEU A 254 9.54 -22.86 -1.15
C LEU A 254 10.12 -23.49 -2.41
N GLN A 255 11.27 -23.01 -2.90
CA GLN A 255 11.99 -23.60 -4.04
C GLN A 255 12.40 -25.06 -3.76
N LEU A 256 12.84 -25.37 -2.55
CA LEU A 256 13.13 -26.75 -2.14
C LEU A 256 11.88 -27.64 -2.18
N ILE A 257 10.71 -27.08 -1.88
CA ILE A 257 9.43 -27.81 -1.91
C ILE A 257 8.90 -27.97 -3.34
N THR A 258 8.97 -26.94 -4.17
CA THR A 258 8.41 -26.94 -5.53
C THR A 258 9.36 -27.46 -6.59
N GLY A 259 10.68 -27.51 -6.31
CA GLY A 259 11.72 -27.82 -7.29
C GLY A 259 12.08 -26.66 -8.21
N GLN A 260 11.58 -25.44 -7.95
CA GLN A 260 11.90 -24.25 -8.75
C GLN A 260 13.35 -23.80 -8.55
N VAL A 261 14.09 -23.59 -9.64
CA VAL A 261 15.50 -23.17 -9.58
C VAL A 261 15.70 -21.65 -9.50
N ARG A 262 14.70 -20.85 -9.90
CA ARG A 262 14.74 -19.38 -9.84
C ARG A 262 14.07 -18.88 -8.55
N GLU A 263 14.65 -17.84 -7.95
CA GLU A 263 14.04 -17.17 -6.80
C GLU A 263 12.61 -16.72 -7.14
N ILE A 264 11.72 -16.82 -6.16
CA ILE A 264 10.34 -16.39 -6.27
C ILE A 264 10.30 -14.90 -5.85
N PRO A 265 9.88 -13.99 -6.75
CA PRO A 265 9.83 -12.56 -6.43
C PRO A 265 8.72 -12.24 -5.43
N MET A 266 8.95 -11.22 -4.61
CA MET A 266 8.03 -10.71 -3.62
C MET A 266 7.45 -9.35 -4.03
N PHE A 267 6.13 -9.24 -3.95
CA PHE A 267 5.40 -8.00 -4.14
C PHE A 267 4.93 -7.48 -2.78
N THR A 268 5.30 -6.24 -2.46
CA THR A 268 4.91 -5.55 -1.23
C THR A 268 4.24 -4.23 -1.55
N TYR A 269 3.52 -3.72 -0.57
CA TYR A 269 2.91 -2.40 -0.54
C TYR A 269 3.71 -1.40 0.30
N GLN A 270 3.38 -0.12 0.19
CA GLN A 270 3.81 0.88 1.16
C GLN A 270 2.79 0.91 2.30
N THR A 271 3.22 0.37 3.44
CA THR A 271 2.49 0.46 4.70
C THR A 271 2.23 1.91 5.10
N GLN A 272 1.03 2.21 5.61
CA GLN A 272 0.71 3.50 6.23
C GLN A 272 1.36 3.56 7.62
N GLY A 273 2.67 3.84 7.65
CA GLY A 273 3.44 3.88 8.90
C GLY A 273 4.95 3.88 8.68
N PRO A 274 5.73 3.79 9.77
CA PRO A 274 7.20 3.86 9.71
C PRO A 274 7.86 2.82 8.80
N ALA A 275 7.25 1.64 8.67
CA ALA A 275 7.77 0.54 7.85
C ALA A 275 7.63 0.79 6.33
N GLY A 276 6.72 1.67 5.89
CA GLY A 276 6.47 1.94 4.47
C GLY A 276 7.72 2.39 3.70
N GLU A 277 8.55 3.22 4.33
CA GLU A 277 9.81 3.66 3.74
C GLU A 277 10.87 2.55 3.75
N ALA A 278 10.90 1.72 4.78
CA ALA A 278 11.80 0.57 4.84
C ALA A 278 11.49 -0.46 3.75
N GLN A 279 10.21 -0.66 3.43
CA GLN A 279 9.78 -1.50 2.30
C GLN A 279 10.24 -0.94 0.95
N MET A 280 10.21 0.40 0.78
CA MET A 280 10.78 1.02 -0.42
C MET A 280 12.30 0.80 -0.50
N LEU A 281 13.00 1.02 0.62
CA LEU A 281 14.46 0.78 0.68
C LEU A 281 14.81 -0.69 0.41
N ALA A 282 13.90 -1.63 0.70
CA ALA A 282 14.09 -3.05 0.42
C ALA A 282 13.94 -3.33 -1.07
N ALA A 283 12.91 -2.77 -1.71
CA ALA A 283 12.73 -2.82 -3.16
C ALA A 283 13.88 -2.18 -3.94
N ASP A 284 14.47 -1.10 -3.42
CA ASP A 284 15.64 -0.45 -4.04
C ASP A 284 16.92 -1.29 -3.90
N ARG A 285 17.00 -2.16 -2.89
CA ARG A 285 18.22 -2.93 -2.57
C ARG A 285 18.18 -4.36 -3.12
N ASP A 286 16.99 -4.96 -3.24
CA ASP A 286 16.81 -6.32 -3.73
C ASP A 286 15.87 -6.34 -4.94
N ALA A 287 16.41 -6.72 -6.09
CA ALA A 287 15.66 -6.77 -7.36
C ALA A 287 14.48 -7.75 -7.38
N HIS A 288 14.41 -8.68 -6.40
CA HIS A 288 13.28 -9.59 -6.23
C HIS A 288 12.23 -9.05 -5.25
N ILE A 289 12.35 -7.81 -4.76
CA ILE A 289 11.29 -7.11 -4.02
C ILE A 289 10.74 -6.00 -4.91
N THR A 290 9.44 -6.06 -5.21
CA THR A 290 8.73 -5.02 -5.94
C THR A 290 7.78 -4.27 -5.01
N MET A 291 7.96 -2.96 -4.92
CA MET A 291 6.99 -2.06 -4.30
C MET A 291 5.87 -1.74 -5.30
N VAL A 292 4.68 -2.30 -5.07
CA VAL A 292 3.48 -2.07 -5.90
C VAL A 292 3.08 -0.59 -5.86
N GLY A 293 3.06 -0.01 -4.66
CA GLY A 293 2.66 1.38 -4.43
C GLY A 293 2.01 1.57 -3.06
N PRO A 294 1.53 2.78 -2.76
CA PRO A 294 0.78 3.05 -1.54
C PRO A 294 -0.65 2.51 -1.63
N HIS A 295 -1.31 2.42 -0.47
CA HIS A 295 -2.70 2.03 -0.37
C HIS A 295 -3.61 3.11 0.25
N TYR A 296 -3.13 4.36 0.42
CA TYR A 296 -3.96 5.42 1.04
C TYR A 296 -5.19 5.81 0.24
N MET A 297 -5.26 5.49 -1.06
CA MET A 297 -6.44 5.72 -1.90
C MET A 297 -7.52 4.65 -1.69
N ILE A 298 -7.14 3.51 -1.11
CA ILE A 298 -8.01 2.37 -0.92
C ILE A 298 -9.05 2.66 0.17
N PRO A 299 -10.32 2.30 -0.03
CA PRO A 299 -11.37 2.44 0.97
C PRO A 299 -11.04 1.70 2.27
N SER A 300 -11.30 2.38 3.37
CA SER A 300 -11.05 1.87 4.72
C SER A 300 -12.26 1.14 5.30
N ALA A 301 -12.04 0.24 6.26
CA ALA A 301 -13.07 -0.47 7.00
C ALA A 301 -13.91 0.44 7.91
N VAL A 302 -13.62 1.74 7.97
CA VAL A 302 -14.55 2.74 8.52
C VAL A 302 -15.93 2.73 7.82
N ASN A 303 -15.98 2.21 6.60
CA ASN A 303 -17.22 1.97 5.85
C ASN A 303 -17.80 0.57 6.09
N SER A 304 -17.01 -0.37 6.61
CA SER A 304 -17.44 -1.73 6.90
C SER A 304 -18.29 -1.80 8.15
N ARG A 305 -19.27 -2.70 8.18
CA ARG A 305 -20.05 -3.04 9.38
C ARG A 305 -19.85 -4.50 9.79
N TYR A 306 -19.62 -4.73 11.08
CA TYR A 306 -19.51 -6.06 11.68
C TYR A 306 -19.94 -6.00 13.15
N ALA A 307 -20.76 -6.96 13.61
CA ALA A 307 -21.22 -7.07 15.00
C ALA A 307 -21.74 -5.73 15.57
N ASP A 308 -22.64 -5.09 14.83
CA ASP A 308 -23.24 -3.79 15.12
C ASP A 308 -22.27 -2.62 15.29
N ARG A 309 -20.99 -2.75 14.92
CA ARG A 309 -19.99 -1.67 14.94
C ARG A 309 -19.37 -1.45 13.56
N TYR A 310 -18.76 -0.28 13.39
CA TYR A 310 -17.92 0.01 12.24
C TYR A 310 -16.51 -0.58 12.42
N GLY A 311 -15.86 -0.91 11.30
CA GLY A 311 -14.48 -1.39 11.31
C GLY A 311 -13.47 -0.27 11.62
N ASP A 312 -12.27 -0.66 12.03
CA ASP A 312 -11.22 0.28 12.36
C ASP A 312 -10.63 0.93 11.10
N PRO A 313 -10.25 2.23 11.17
CA PRO A 313 -9.76 2.95 10.01
C PRO A 313 -8.48 2.36 9.41
N ILE A 314 -7.72 1.59 10.21
CA ILE A 314 -6.48 0.91 9.79
C ILE A 314 -6.70 -0.23 8.82
N HIS A 315 -7.90 -0.80 8.79
CA HIS A 315 -8.22 -1.88 7.88
C HIS A 315 -8.83 -1.38 6.57
N MET A 316 -8.82 -2.23 5.54
CA MET A 316 -9.47 -1.97 4.26
C MET A 316 -10.91 -2.47 4.30
N SER A 317 -11.81 -1.83 3.56
CA SER A 317 -13.13 -2.42 3.31
C SER A 317 -13.02 -3.61 2.34
N ALA A 318 -14.09 -4.38 2.15
CA ALA A 318 -14.10 -5.48 1.20
C ALA A 318 -13.78 -5.05 -0.25
N ASP A 319 -14.41 -3.97 -0.72
CA ASP A 319 -14.04 -3.39 -2.03
C ASP A 319 -12.61 -2.88 -2.06
N GLY A 320 -12.09 -2.43 -0.92
CA GLY A 320 -10.71 -1.98 -0.81
C GLY A 320 -9.70 -3.12 -0.98
N GLU A 321 -9.96 -4.26 -0.34
CA GLU A 321 -9.18 -5.48 -0.53
C GLU A 321 -9.17 -5.92 -1.99
N ARG A 322 -10.35 -6.03 -2.61
CA ARG A 322 -10.47 -6.45 -4.01
C ARG A 322 -9.77 -5.47 -4.95
N TRP A 323 -9.95 -4.16 -4.75
CA TRP A 323 -9.25 -3.15 -5.54
C TRP A 323 -7.73 -3.23 -5.37
N TYR A 324 -7.24 -3.35 -4.14
CA TYR A 324 -5.80 -3.46 -3.93
C TYR A 324 -5.22 -4.74 -4.57
N GLY A 325 -5.98 -5.84 -4.56
CA GLY A 325 -5.65 -7.05 -5.32
C GLY A 325 -5.46 -6.80 -6.82
N GLU A 326 -6.37 -6.06 -7.46
CA GLU A 326 -6.21 -5.70 -8.87
C GLU A 326 -4.96 -4.84 -9.12
N GLN A 327 -4.62 -3.94 -8.19
CA GLN A 327 -3.38 -3.16 -8.28
C GLN A 327 -2.13 -4.03 -8.18
N VAL A 328 -2.13 -5.03 -7.28
CA VAL A 328 -1.06 -6.01 -7.15
C VAL A 328 -0.94 -6.84 -8.45
N ALA A 329 -2.06 -7.33 -8.99
CA ALA A 329 -2.10 -8.11 -10.23
C ALA A 329 -1.52 -7.35 -11.44
N LYS A 330 -1.92 -6.08 -11.60
CA LYS A 330 -1.39 -5.21 -12.65
C LYS A 330 0.13 -5.11 -12.59
N VAL A 331 0.68 -4.88 -11.39
CA VAL A 331 2.15 -4.78 -11.22
C VAL A 331 2.82 -6.14 -11.40
N MET A 332 2.21 -7.23 -10.92
CA MET A 332 2.69 -8.58 -11.17
C MET A 332 2.77 -8.91 -12.66
N HIS A 333 1.76 -8.57 -13.45
CA HIS A 333 1.77 -8.77 -14.90
C HIS A 333 2.96 -8.03 -15.54
N ARG A 334 3.12 -6.74 -15.21
CA ARG A 334 4.23 -5.92 -15.74
C ARG A 334 5.60 -6.50 -15.41
N VAL A 335 5.81 -6.96 -14.18
CA VAL A 335 7.11 -7.51 -13.76
C VAL A 335 7.33 -8.92 -14.31
N LEU A 336 6.35 -9.82 -14.17
CA LEU A 336 6.52 -11.25 -14.43
C LEU A 336 6.31 -11.63 -15.90
N VAL A 337 5.50 -10.87 -16.63
CA VAL A 337 5.11 -11.16 -18.03
C VAL A 337 5.80 -10.19 -18.98
N GLU A 338 5.69 -8.88 -18.71
CA GLU A 338 6.26 -7.85 -19.59
C GLU A 338 7.75 -7.60 -19.30
N GLY A 339 8.28 -8.10 -18.17
CA GLY A 339 9.68 -7.93 -17.78
C GLY A 339 10.05 -6.50 -17.40
N GLU A 340 9.07 -5.67 -17.01
CA GLU A 340 9.30 -4.29 -16.61
C GLU A 340 10.12 -4.20 -15.32
N ALA A 341 11.13 -3.33 -15.32
CA ALA A 341 11.83 -2.91 -14.11
C ALA A 341 10.97 -1.92 -13.31
N TRP A 342 9.86 -2.43 -12.76
CA TRP A 342 8.84 -1.62 -12.12
C TRP A 342 9.40 -0.77 -10.97
N GLN A 343 9.01 0.50 -10.96
CA GLN A 343 9.12 1.37 -9.79
C GLN A 343 7.79 2.10 -9.60
N PRO A 344 7.31 2.29 -8.36
CA PRO A 344 6.11 3.05 -8.11
C PRO A 344 6.34 4.54 -8.40
N LEU A 345 5.26 5.31 -8.50
CA LEU A 345 5.35 6.77 -8.60
C LEU A 345 6.03 7.34 -7.35
N ARG A 346 7.22 7.96 -7.53
CA ARG A 346 8.04 8.47 -6.42
C ARG A 346 8.91 9.66 -6.85
N PRO A 347 9.28 10.56 -5.93
CA PRO A 347 10.21 11.64 -6.26
C PRO A 347 11.61 11.07 -6.55
N ARG A 348 12.34 11.71 -7.45
CA ARG A 348 13.76 11.42 -7.73
C ARG A 348 14.66 12.48 -7.14
N LYS A 349 14.33 13.75 -7.33
CA LYS A 349 15.08 14.90 -6.81
C LYS A 349 14.19 16.13 -6.72
N ALA A 350 14.55 17.05 -5.82
CA ALA A 350 13.93 18.36 -5.67
C ALA A 350 15.00 19.44 -5.58
N TRP A 351 14.78 20.59 -6.21
CA TRP A 351 15.74 21.69 -6.20
C TRP A 351 15.06 23.06 -6.22
N ILE A 352 15.75 24.06 -5.69
CA ILE A 352 15.30 25.45 -5.61
C ILE A 352 15.47 26.11 -6.98
N ALA A 353 14.48 26.87 -7.43
CA ALA A 353 14.61 27.72 -8.62
C ALA A 353 15.51 28.93 -8.33
N SER A 354 16.08 29.55 -9.37
CA SER A 354 16.96 30.72 -9.21
C SER A 354 16.31 31.91 -8.50
N ASP A 355 14.99 32.09 -8.66
CA ASP A 355 14.22 33.13 -7.96
C ASP A 355 13.94 32.81 -6.48
N ARG A 356 14.26 31.59 -6.04
CA ARG A 356 14.01 31.03 -4.69
C ARG A 356 12.55 31.06 -4.23
N THR A 357 11.62 31.38 -5.12
CA THR A 357 10.16 31.35 -4.86
C THR A 357 9.52 30.05 -5.33
N ASN A 358 10.27 29.21 -6.04
CA ASN A 358 9.79 27.94 -6.55
C ASN A 358 10.72 26.78 -6.17
N VAL A 359 10.13 25.63 -5.90
CA VAL A 359 10.81 24.34 -5.79
C VAL A 359 10.33 23.45 -6.92
N TRP A 360 11.27 22.92 -7.70
CA TRP A 360 11.00 21.93 -8.73
C TRP A 360 11.15 20.53 -8.15
N VAL A 361 10.30 19.60 -8.56
CA VAL A 361 10.38 18.19 -8.14
C VAL A 361 10.21 17.30 -9.35
N GLU A 362 11.21 16.48 -9.62
CA GLU A 362 11.22 15.48 -10.69
C GLU A 362 10.80 14.11 -10.13
N PHE A 363 9.93 13.40 -10.85
CA PHE A 363 9.38 12.12 -10.43
C PHE A 363 9.77 10.98 -11.38
N GLN A 364 9.91 9.78 -10.82
CA GLN A 364 9.75 8.54 -11.57
C GLN A 364 8.25 8.32 -11.76
N VAL A 365 7.77 8.30 -13.00
CA VAL A 365 6.34 8.17 -13.31
C VAL A 365 6.11 6.90 -14.11
N PRO A 366 5.42 5.87 -13.57
CA PRO A 366 5.27 4.59 -14.26
C PRO A 366 4.53 4.72 -15.59
N ARG A 367 3.47 5.55 -15.63
CA ARG A 367 2.70 5.88 -16.83
C ARG A 367 2.40 7.38 -16.87
N PRO A 368 3.29 8.21 -17.45
CA PRO A 368 3.07 9.66 -17.55
C PRO A 368 1.82 10.01 -18.38
N PRO A 369 1.21 11.21 -18.20
CA PRO A 369 1.68 12.31 -17.34
C PRO A 369 1.24 12.21 -15.87
N LEU A 370 1.93 12.98 -15.02
CA LEU A 370 1.46 13.32 -13.67
C LEU A 370 0.10 14.03 -13.70
N VAL A 371 -0.71 13.77 -12.68
CA VAL A 371 -1.96 14.48 -12.42
C VAL A 371 -2.12 14.76 -10.92
N LEU A 372 -2.49 16.00 -10.60
CA LEU A 372 -2.99 16.40 -9.29
C LEU A 372 -4.49 16.10 -9.23
N ASP A 373 -4.84 14.90 -8.77
CA ASP A 373 -6.23 14.44 -8.70
C ASP A 373 -6.98 15.06 -7.52
N GLN A 374 -8.08 15.74 -7.81
CA GLN A 374 -9.03 16.26 -6.81
C GLN A 374 -10.42 15.64 -6.99
N THR A 375 -10.56 14.72 -7.93
CA THR A 375 -11.84 14.17 -8.35
C THR A 375 -12.14 12.89 -7.59
N PHE A 376 -11.13 12.03 -7.44
CA PHE A 376 -11.24 10.79 -6.70
C PHE A 376 -10.81 10.95 -5.25
N LEU A 377 -9.73 11.68 -4.96
CA LEU A 377 -9.43 12.07 -3.58
C LEU A 377 -9.78 13.54 -3.36
N PRO A 378 -10.33 13.92 -2.19
CA PRO A 378 -10.42 15.33 -1.82
C PRO A 378 -9.03 15.96 -1.88
N ARG A 379 -8.92 17.24 -2.22
CA ARG A 379 -7.63 17.93 -2.15
C ARG A 379 -7.09 17.87 -0.71
N GLU A 380 -5.86 17.39 -0.55
CA GLU A 380 -5.11 17.54 0.70
C GLU A 380 -4.73 19.00 0.84
N GLU A 381 -5.16 19.61 1.94
CA GLU A 381 -4.82 20.99 2.22
C GLU A 381 -4.91 21.30 3.72
N TYR A 382 -4.00 22.17 4.16
CA TYR A 382 -4.09 22.81 5.46
C TYR A 382 -3.74 24.30 5.33
N PRO A 383 -4.73 25.20 5.40
CA PRO A 383 -4.53 26.62 5.11
C PRO A 383 -3.73 27.35 6.19
N LEU A 384 -3.02 28.40 5.78
CA LEU A 384 -2.41 29.42 6.63
C LEU A 384 -3.01 30.79 6.29
N ALA A 385 -2.63 31.83 7.04
CA ALA A 385 -3.01 33.21 6.69
C ALA A 385 -2.54 33.57 5.27
N ASP A 386 -1.29 33.21 4.96
CA ASP A 386 -0.68 33.38 3.63
C ASP A 386 -0.29 32.00 3.07
N GLY A 387 -1.10 31.46 2.16
CA GLY A 387 -0.88 30.18 1.51
C GLY A 387 -1.28 28.96 2.36
N PHE A 388 -0.50 27.87 2.26
CA PHE A 388 -0.83 26.58 2.85
C PHE A 388 0.37 25.98 3.59
N HIS A 389 0.11 25.40 4.76
CA HIS A 389 1.07 24.58 5.50
C HIS A 389 1.29 23.21 4.82
N SER A 390 0.29 22.74 4.08
CA SER A 390 0.41 21.64 3.14
C SER A 390 -0.62 21.76 2.02
N LEU A 391 -0.24 21.35 0.81
CA LEU A 391 -1.09 21.41 -0.37
C LEU A 391 -0.80 20.23 -1.30
N TYR A 392 -1.86 19.51 -1.71
CA TYR A 392 -1.82 18.27 -2.50
C TYR A 392 -1.00 17.12 -1.89
N GLY A 393 -0.70 17.20 -0.60
CA GLY A 393 0.14 16.27 0.15
C GLY A 393 1.52 16.84 0.43
N PHE A 394 1.96 17.89 -0.28
CA PHE A 394 3.31 18.42 -0.17
C PHE A 394 3.47 19.37 1.02
N GLN A 395 4.59 19.24 1.71
CA GLN A 395 5.01 20.14 2.78
C GLN A 395 6.52 20.36 2.73
N ILE A 396 6.93 21.62 2.86
CA ILE A 396 8.33 22.00 2.92
C ILE A 396 8.67 22.47 4.34
N ARG A 397 9.81 22.00 4.86
CA ARG A 397 10.36 22.44 6.14
C ARG A 397 11.80 22.89 5.99
N ASP A 398 12.18 23.89 6.76
CA ASP A 398 13.59 24.25 6.96
C ASP A 398 14.29 23.29 7.95
N SER A 399 15.59 23.50 8.13
CA SER A 399 16.44 22.76 9.07
C SER A 399 15.99 22.91 10.53
N ALA A 400 15.37 24.04 10.90
CA ALA A 400 14.75 24.28 12.20
C ALA A 400 13.35 23.65 12.35
N ARG A 401 12.89 22.91 11.33
CA ARG A 401 11.58 22.24 11.25
C ARG A 401 10.39 23.19 11.12
N ALA A 402 10.61 24.48 10.88
CA ALA A 402 9.54 25.42 10.58
C ALA A 402 8.94 25.10 9.20
N VAL A 403 7.63 25.24 9.05
CA VAL A 403 6.92 24.98 7.79
C VAL A 403 6.91 26.24 6.93
N LEU A 404 7.25 26.08 5.65
CA LEU A 404 7.16 27.15 4.66
C LEU A 404 5.75 27.15 4.05
N GLY A 405 5.17 28.34 3.90
CA GLY A 405 3.89 28.51 3.21
C GLY A 405 4.01 28.19 1.73
N ILE A 406 3.18 27.27 1.23
CA ILE A 406 3.03 26.94 -0.19
C ILE A 406 1.89 27.79 -0.74
N ALA A 407 2.13 28.52 -1.83
CA ALA A 407 1.10 29.30 -2.53
C ALA A 407 0.35 28.43 -3.55
N ASP A 408 1.05 27.59 -4.30
CA ASP A 408 0.47 26.76 -5.36
C ASP A 408 1.34 25.54 -5.70
N VAL A 409 0.74 24.53 -6.32
CA VAL A 409 1.46 23.39 -6.91
C VAL A 409 0.90 23.12 -8.30
N LYS A 410 1.76 23.07 -9.31
CA LYS A 410 1.38 22.80 -10.70
C LYS A 410 2.17 21.64 -11.29
N VAL A 411 1.51 20.85 -12.14
CA VAL A 411 2.18 19.93 -13.06
C VAL A 411 2.71 20.76 -14.22
N GLU A 412 4.02 20.74 -14.42
CA GLU A 412 4.71 21.58 -15.41
C GLU A 412 5.22 20.75 -16.60
N SER A 413 5.39 19.45 -16.41
CA SER A 413 5.66 18.48 -17.46
C SER A 413 5.07 17.11 -17.09
N PRO A 414 5.09 16.12 -18.00
CA PRO A 414 4.61 14.76 -17.69
C PRO A 414 5.27 14.10 -16.47
N THR A 415 6.42 14.59 -16.00
CA THR A 415 7.20 14.02 -14.88
C THR A 415 7.61 15.03 -13.81
N ARG A 416 7.25 16.30 -13.95
CA ARG A 416 7.70 17.37 -13.07
C ARG A 416 6.56 18.23 -12.54
N ILE A 417 6.67 18.61 -11.27
CA ILE A 417 5.84 19.65 -10.68
C ILE A 417 6.69 20.86 -10.29
N ARG A 418 6.04 22.01 -10.16
CA ARG A 418 6.54 23.21 -9.47
C ARG A 418 5.70 23.47 -8.25
N ILE A 419 6.35 23.65 -7.11
CA ILE A 419 5.77 24.10 -5.85
C ILE A 419 6.16 25.58 -5.71
N GLN A 420 5.17 26.46 -5.76
CA GLN A 420 5.35 27.89 -5.55
C GLN A 420 5.20 28.21 -4.06
N LEU A 421 6.11 29.02 -3.52
CA LEU A 421 6.12 29.41 -2.12
C LEU A 421 5.44 30.77 -1.93
N ALA A 422 4.85 30.98 -0.76
CA ALA A 422 4.26 32.24 -0.34
C ALA A 422 5.33 33.33 -0.08
N ALA A 423 6.57 32.92 0.24
CA ALA A 423 7.72 33.79 0.39
C ALA A 423 8.99 33.10 -0.13
N PRO A 424 10.00 33.85 -0.63
CA PRO A 424 11.26 33.28 -1.08
C PRO A 424 11.98 32.49 0.02
N MET A 425 12.65 31.41 -0.36
CA MET A 425 13.54 30.66 0.53
C MET A 425 14.76 31.50 0.89
N LYS A 426 15.13 31.50 2.17
CA LYS A 426 16.37 32.12 2.67
C LYS A 426 17.58 31.39 2.10
N GLY A 427 18.64 32.14 1.76
CA GLY A 427 19.96 31.57 1.46
C GLY A 427 20.53 30.83 2.67
N ASP A 428 21.46 29.90 2.43
CA ASP A 428 22.22 29.17 3.45
C ASP A 428 21.38 28.34 4.45
N THR A 429 20.18 27.93 4.02
CA THR A 429 19.27 27.11 4.83
C THR A 429 18.95 25.83 4.09
N ASP A 430 19.11 24.69 4.76
CA ASP A 430 18.67 23.39 4.21
C ASP A 430 17.15 23.26 4.30
N TYR A 431 16.56 22.74 3.22
CA TYR A 431 15.13 22.46 3.17
C TYR A 431 14.86 21.01 2.83
N THR A 432 13.72 20.54 3.30
CA THR A 432 13.25 19.19 3.00
C THR A 432 11.80 19.18 2.56
N LEU A 433 11.51 18.38 1.55
CA LEU A 433 10.17 18.11 1.05
C LEU A 433 9.63 16.82 1.68
N SER A 434 8.38 16.84 2.13
CA SER A 434 7.63 15.65 2.52
C SER A 434 6.33 15.58 1.74
N TYR A 435 5.81 14.37 1.59
CA TYR A 435 4.53 14.11 0.93
C TYR A 435 3.71 13.13 1.75
N GLY A 436 2.47 13.52 2.07
CA GLY A 436 1.55 12.67 2.81
C GLY A 436 1.08 13.25 4.13
N LEU A 437 -0.08 13.90 4.12
CA LEU A 437 -0.71 14.45 5.33
C LEU A 437 -2.21 14.09 5.35
N PRO A 438 -2.85 14.04 6.52
CA PRO A 438 -4.23 13.56 6.63
C PRO A 438 -5.28 14.66 6.40
N TYR A 439 -4.89 15.90 6.16
CA TYR A 439 -5.79 17.06 6.15
C TYR A 439 -6.58 17.18 4.85
N ALA A 440 -7.87 17.50 4.94
CA ALA A 440 -8.75 17.69 3.78
C ALA A 440 -9.45 19.06 3.81
N GLY A 441 -8.85 20.04 4.49
CA GLY A 441 -9.35 21.40 4.58
C GLY A 441 -10.12 21.73 5.85
N GLN A 442 -10.02 23.01 6.23
CA GLN A 442 -10.76 23.62 7.33
C GLN A 442 -12.14 24.05 6.83
N ILE A 443 -13.19 23.79 7.62
CA ILE A 443 -14.58 23.90 7.15
C ILE A 443 -15.44 24.93 7.89
N GLY A 444 -14.95 25.48 9.00
CA GLY A 444 -15.62 26.56 9.73
C GLY A 444 -15.74 26.29 11.23
N LYS A 445 -16.43 27.18 11.94
CA LYS A 445 -16.69 27.06 13.37
C LYS A 445 -18.02 26.35 13.64
N ILE A 446 -18.06 25.56 14.69
CA ILE A 446 -19.30 24.98 15.21
C ILE A 446 -20.16 26.13 15.74
N THR A 447 -21.36 26.30 15.19
CA THR A 447 -22.31 27.33 15.62
C THR A 447 -23.36 26.79 16.58
N ASP A 448 -23.69 25.50 16.45
CA ASP A 448 -24.58 24.80 17.38
C ASP A 448 -24.26 23.29 17.42
N ILE A 449 -24.62 22.65 18.53
CA ILE A 449 -24.49 21.21 18.73
C ILE A 449 -25.82 20.71 19.28
N ARG A 450 -26.40 19.71 18.63
CA ARG A 450 -27.67 19.13 19.06
C ARG A 450 -27.69 17.62 18.98
N LYS A 451 -28.62 17.04 19.73
CA LYS A 451 -28.91 15.60 19.65
C LYS A 451 -29.49 15.28 18.27
N GLY A 452 -28.86 14.34 17.57
CA GLY A 452 -29.35 13.79 16.32
C GLY A 452 -30.37 12.65 16.51
N PRO A 453 -30.94 12.13 15.41
CA PRO A 453 -31.81 10.96 15.45
C PRO A 453 -31.04 9.71 15.85
N THR A 454 -31.73 8.72 16.43
CA THR A 454 -31.16 7.39 16.61
C THR A 454 -31.03 6.70 15.24
N VAL A 455 -29.84 6.20 14.90
CA VAL A 455 -29.56 5.49 13.64
C VAL A 455 -29.13 4.07 13.99
N ALA A 456 -29.85 3.06 13.49
CA ALA A 456 -29.58 1.64 13.78
C ALA A 456 -29.40 1.36 15.29
N GLY A 457 -30.24 1.96 16.13
CA GLY A 457 -30.18 1.81 17.59
C GLY A 457 -29.08 2.64 18.30
N GLN A 458 -28.27 3.41 17.57
CA GLN A 458 -27.19 4.21 18.13
C GLN A 458 -27.59 5.68 18.26
N ALA A 459 -27.26 6.31 19.38
CA ALA A 459 -27.40 7.74 19.56
C ALA A 459 -26.41 8.50 18.66
N THR A 460 -26.84 9.66 18.16
CA THR A 460 -26.01 10.50 17.29
C THR A 460 -26.00 11.94 17.76
N THR A 461 -24.92 12.63 17.40
CA THR A 461 -24.74 14.07 17.61
C THR A 461 -24.63 14.77 16.26
N GLU A 462 -25.25 15.94 16.16
CA GLU A 462 -25.19 16.82 14.99
C GLU A 462 -24.40 18.09 15.32
N LEU A 463 -23.38 18.37 14.51
CA LEU A 463 -22.59 19.60 14.53
C LEU A 463 -23.10 20.51 13.42
N LEU A 464 -23.47 21.74 13.75
CA LEU A 464 -23.92 22.75 12.79
C LEU A 464 -22.78 23.73 12.52
N ILE A 465 -22.59 24.07 11.25
CA ILE A 465 -21.58 25.00 10.75
C ILE A 465 -22.26 25.97 9.79
N ASP A 466 -21.96 27.25 9.92
CA ASP A 466 -22.45 28.26 8.98
C ASP A 466 -21.78 28.11 7.61
N GLY A 467 -22.58 28.33 6.56
CA GLY A 467 -22.18 28.18 5.17
C GLY A 467 -22.71 26.88 4.54
N ASN A 468 -22.87 26.91 3.21
CA ASN A 468 -23.23 25.73 2.44
C ASN A 468 -21.97 25.06 1.88
N ILE A 469 -21.25 24.34 2.73
CA ILE A 469 -19.97 23.68 2.40
C ILE A 469 -20.16 22.24 1.88
N GLY A 470 -21.41 21.78 1.71
CA GLY A 470 -21.70 20.40 1.28
C GLY A 470 -21.05 20.00 -0.04
N GLN A 471 -20.88 20.95 -0.98
CA GLN A 471 -20.17 20.70 -2.23
C GLN A 471 -18.67 20.48 -2.02
N GLN A 472 -18.04 21.22 -1.10
CA GLN A 472 -16.63 21.02 -0.72
C GLN A 472 -16.41 19.62 -0.12
N LEU A 473 -17.40 19.10 0.62
CA LEU A 473 -17.34 17.79 1.25
C LEU A 473 -17.67 16.62 0.31
N LYS A 474 -18.11 16.89 -0.92
CA LYS A 474 -18.56 15.84 -1.85
C LYS A 474 -17.51 14.75 -2.11
N PRO A 475 -16.22 15.04 -2.35
CA PRO A 475 -15.22 13.98 -2.55
C PRO A 475 -14.96 13.14 -1.29
N LEU A 476 -15.09 13.75 -0.10
CA LEU A 476 -14.99 13.05 1.19
C LEU A 476 -16.19 12.11 1.40
N LEU A 477 -17.41 12.58 1.12
CA LEU A 477 -18.63 11.77 1.17
C LEU A 477 -18.63 10.63 0.15
N ALA A 478 -18.05 10.87 -1.03
CA ALA A 478 -17.90 9.83 -2.05
C ALA A 478 -17.00 8.67 -1.58
N ALA A 479 -16.15 8.88 -0.57
CA ALA A 479 -15.35 7.84 0.08
C ALA A 479 -16.10 7.12 1.23
N GLY A 480 -17.38 7.44 1.45
CA GLY A 480 -18.25 6.83 2.47
C GLY A 480 -18.15 7.51 3.84
N ALA A 481 -16.94 7.69 4.36
CA ALA A 481 -16.70 8.35 5.64
C ALA A 481 -15.43 9.19 5.62
N PHE A 482 -15.43 10.25 6.43
CA PHE A 482 -14.25 11.06 6.73
C PHE A 482 -14.26 11.45 8.21
N TYR A 483 -13.20 12.08 8.70
CA TYR A 483 -13.14 12.55 10.09
C TYR A 483 -13.25 14.07 10.16
N VAL A 484 -13.83 14.56 11.24
CA VAL A 484 -13.66 15.94 11.69
C VAL A 484 -12.88 15.99 12.99
N SER A 485 -12.10 17.04 13.17
CA SER A 485 -11.25 17.26 14.32
C SER A 485 -11.24 18.75 14.67
N ASN A 486 -11.23 19.06 15.97
CA ASN A 486 -10.97 20.44 16.44
C ASN A 486 -9.48 20.81 16.43
N MET A 487 -8.60 19.86 16.09
CA MET A 487 -7.15 20.01 15.98
C MET A 487 -6.45 20.52 17.26
N LEU A 488 -7.12 20.43 18.41
CA LEU A 488 -6.50 20.73 19.71
C LEU A 488 -5.57 19.60 20.13
N SER A 489 -4.72 19.84 21.13
CA SER A 489 -3.77 18.85 21.65
C SER A 489 -4.16 18.38 23.05
N GLY A 490 -3.54 17.29 23.50
CA GLY A 490 -3.80 16.69 24.81
C GLY A 490 -5.26 16.26 24.96
N ASP A 491 -5.84 16.50 26.13
CA ASP A 491 -7.20 16.04 26.48
C ASP A 491 -8.31 16.87 25.82
N ALA A 492 -7.97 18.02 25.22
CA ALA A 492 -8.93 18.89 24.52
C ALA A 492 -9.23 18.42 23.08
N TYR A 493 -8.50 17.42 22.58
CA TYR A 493 -8.65 16.90 21.23
C TYR A 493 -9.94 16.09 21.06
N ALA A 494 -10.86 16.61 20.23
CA ALA A 494 -12.07 15.90 19.82
C ALA A 494 -11.96 15.48 18.35
N ARG A 495 -12.35 14.23 18.05
CA ARG A 495 -12.42 13.69 16.68
C ARG A 495 -13.54 12.68 16.54
N ALA A 496 -14.29 12.75 15.45
CA ALA A 496 -15.35 11.78 15.14
C ALA A 496 -15.44 11.50 13.62
N PRO A 497 -15.84 10.28 13.22
CA PRO A 497 -16.15 9.99 11.82
C PRO A 497 -17.51 10.56 11.42
N ILE A 498 -17.57 11.21 10.26
CA ILE A 498 -18.78 11.75 9.63
C ILE A 498 -19.16 10.86 8.46
N ARG A 499 -20.40 10.38 8.48
CA ARG A 499 -21.01 9.61 7.37
C ARG A 499 -22.28 10.26 6.80
N HIS A 500 -22.79 11.28 7.47
CA HIS A 500 -23.98 12.00 7.03
C HIS A 500 -23.74 13.51 7.09
N VAL A 501 -23.97 14.15 5.94
CA VAL A 501 -23.88 15.59 5.75
C VAL A 501 -25.16 16.07 5.09
N ASN A 502 -25.73 17.16 5.60
CA ASN A 502 -26.85 17.84 4.95
C ASN A 502 -26.59 19.34 4.94
N SER A 503 -26.95 20.03 3.87
CA SER A 503 -26.84 21.48 3.79
C SER A 503 -28.20 22.09 3.45
N LYS A 504 -28.70 22.97 4.31
CA LYS A 504 -29.98 23.65 4.11
C LYS A 504 -29.93 25.05 4.72
N ASP A 505 -30.54 26.03 4.06
CA ASP A 505 -30.73 27.39 4.58
C ASP A 505 -29.43 28.07 5.03
N GLY A 506 -28.33 27.81 4.32
CA GLY A 506 -27.02 28.39 4.64
C GLY A 506 -26.30 27.73 5.83
N VAL A 507 -26.78 26.58 6.32
CA VAL A 507 -26.14 25.80 7.39
C VAL A 507 -25.79 24.41 6.87
N THR A 508 -24.58 23.94 7.18
CA THR A 508 -24.16 22.55 6.99
C THR A 508 -24.21 21.80 8.32
N LEU A 509 -24.85 20.64 8.29
CA LEU A 509 -24.97 19.68 9.39
C LEU A 509 -24.05 18.50 9.12
N LEU A 510 -23.24 18.15 10.13
CA LEU A 510 -22.40 16.95 10.15
C LEU A 510 -22.89 16.03 11.28
N ARG A 511 -23.09 14.73 11.01
CA ARG A 511 -23.56 13.78 12.02
C ARG A 511 -22.58 12.62 12.23
N PHE A 512 -22.38 12.26 13.50
CA PHE A 512 -21.60 11.09 13.93
C PHE A 512 -22.36 10.28 14.99
N GLU A 513 -22.04 8.99 15.13
CA GLU A 513 -22.53 8.16 16.23
C GLU A 513 -21.73 8.45 17.50
N ASP A 514 -22.41 8.67 18.63
CA ASP A 514 -21.76 9.15 19.87
C ASP A 514 -20.67 8.20 20.36
N ARG A 515 -20.85 6.89 20.15
CA ARG A 515 -19.89 5.84 20.51
C ARG A 515 -18.59 5.86 19.69
N GLU A 516 -18.57 6.54 18.56
CA GLU A 516 -17.38 6.66 17.69
C GLU A 516 -16.55 7.91 17.99
N LEU A 517 -16.95 8.70 18.99
CA LEU A 517 -16.18 9.83 19.47
C LEU A 517 -14.83 9.37 20.04
N ARG A 518 -13.74 9.81 19.45
CA ARG A 518 -12.39 9.47 19.93
C ARG A 518 -12.06 10.20 21.22
N ASN A 519 -11.31 9.52 22.08
CA ASN A 519 -10.87 9.99 23.40
C ASN A 519 -11.99 10.35 24.39
N ASN A 520 -13.26 10.11 24.04
CA ASN A 520 -14.42 10.53 24.83
C ASN A 520 -14.44 12.06 25.11
N THR A 521 -13.80 12.86 24.25
CA THR A 521 -13.74 14.32 24.36
C THR A 521 -14.80 14.95 23.45
N ALA A 522 -15.74 15.68 24.03
CA ALA A 522 -16.83 16.33 23.30
C ALA A 522 -16.35 17.56 22.50
N PHE A 523 -17.06 17.83 21.40
CA PHE A 523 -16.94 19.11 20.69
C PHE A 523 -17.66 20.24 21.44
N SER A 524 -17.23 21.48 21.20
CA SER A 524 -17.83 22.68 21.78
C SER A 524 -18.10 23.76 20.72
N VAL A 525 -19.18 24.52 20.91
CA VAL A 525 -19.51 25.69 20.08
C VAL A 525 -18.33 26.67 20.03
N GLY A 526 -18.08 27.26 18.86
CA GLY A 526 -16.99 28.18 18.58
C GLY A 526 -15.68 27.51 18.14
N GLN A 527 -15.56 26.19 18.26
CA GLN A 527 -14.39 25.45 17.77
C GLN A 527 -14.36 25.42 16.25
N THR A 528 -13.19 25.69 15.68
CA THR A 528 -12.92 25.48 14.26
C THR A 528 -12.75 23.99 13.98
N LEU A 529 -13.41 23.48 12.94
CA LEU A 529 -13.26 22.10 12.50
C LEU A 529 -12.36 21.98 11.25
N THR A 530 -11.53 20.95 11.28
CA THR A 530 -10.73 20.49 10.15
C THR A 530 -11.20 19.10 9.75
N THR A 531 -11.42 18.91 8.46
CA THR A 531 -11.72 17.60 7.90
C THR A 531 -10.43 16.82 7.65
N MET A 532 -10.50 15.51 7.81
CA MET A 532 -9.35 14.63 7.70
C MET A 532 -9.75 13.30 7.07
N ARG A 533 -8.83 12.69 6.32
CA ARG A 533 -8.92 11.27 5.97
C ARG A 533 -8.38 10.40 7.13
N SER A 534 -8.65 9.11 7.08
CA SER A 534 -8.18 8.13 8.08
C SER A 534 -6.65 8.13 8.23
N PHE A 535 -5.94 8.30 7.11
CA PHE A 535 -4.49 8.26 7.02
C PHE A 535 -3.94 9.42 6.20
N SER A 536 -2.62 9.59 6.29
CA SER A 536 -1.86 10.45 5.38
C SER A 536 -2.12 10.06 3.92
N TYR A 537 -2.30 11.08 3.10
CA TYR A 537 -2.48 10.91 1.68
C TYR A 537 -1.93 12.13 0.93
N GLY A 538 -1.95 12.06 -0.39
CA GLY A 538 -1.83 13.22 -1.25
C GLY A 538 -2.57 12.96 -2.55
N ASN A 539 -2.46 13.90 -3.48
CA ASN A 539 -3.27 13.94 -4.69
C ASN A 539 -2.52 13.59 -5.96
N LEU A 540 -1.20 13.36 -5.88
CA LEU A 540 -0.38 13.08 -7.06
C LEU A 540 -0.51 11.61 -7.48
N ARG A 541 -0.96 11.41 -8.72
CA ARG A 541 -0.99 10.12 -9.42
C ARG A 541 -0.36 10.23 -10.80
N ASP A 542 -0.15 9.10 -11.45
CA ASP A 542 0.14 9.01 -12.88
C ASP A 542 -1.15 8.78 -13.70
N SER A 543 -1.03 8.60 -15.02
CA SER A 543 -2.17 8.46 -15.94
C SER A 543 -2.32 7.05 -16.53
N ASP A 544 -2.02 6.03 -15.72
CA ASP A 544 -2.17 4.62 -16.11
C ASP A 544 -3.57 4.32 -16.67
N PRO A 545 -3.69 3.81 -17.92
CA PRO A 545 -4.98 3.55 -18.55
C PRO A 545 -5.58 2.18 -18.19
N GLU A 546 -4.90 1.37 -17.36
CA GLU A 546 -5.36 0.05 -16.95
C GLU A 546 -6.78 0.09 -16.39
N LYS A 547 -7.61 -0.88 -16.76
CA LYS A 547 -9.02 -0.93 -16.37
C LYS A 547 -9.24 -2.05 -15.36
N ALA A 548 -9.93 -1.71 -14.28
CA ALA A 548 -10.37 -2.73 -13.34
C ALA A 548 -11.41 -3.66 -13.98
N ILE A 549 -11.38 -4.92 -13.56
CA ILE A 549 -12.38 -5.93 -13.90
C ILE A 549 -13.54 -5.93 -12.89
N TYR A 550 -13.29 -5.45 -11.67
CA TYR A 550 -14.34 -5.24 -10.67
C TYR A 550 -14.76 -3.77 -10.54
N ARG A 551 -15.84 -3.60 -9.80
CA ARG A 551 -16.50 -2.34 -9.48
C ARG A 551 -16.78 -2.32 -7.98
N PHE A 552 -16.98 -1.13 -7.41
CA PHE A 552 -17.48 -1.01 -6.04
C PHE A 552 -18.82 -1.74 -5.91
N ALA A 553 -18.85 -2.84 -5.15
CA ALA A 553 -20.02 -3.69 -5.02
C ALA A 553 -20.75 -3.49 -3.68
N ASP A 554 -20.06 -2.98 -2.66
CA ASP A 554 -20.71 -2.56 -1.43
C ASP A 554 -21.56 -1.32 -1.71
N SER A 555 -22.89 -1.48 -1.61
CA SER A 555 -23.84 -0.38 -1.79
C SER A 555 -23.77 0.66 -0.69
N GLU A 556 -23.22 0.32 0.48
CA GLU A 556 -23.01 1.27 1.58
C GLU A 556 -21.72 2.08 1.38
N TYR A 557 -20.89 1.74 0.39
CA TYR A 557 -19.67 2.48 0.07
C TYR A 557 -19.95 3.79 -0.68
N GLY A 558 -20.31 4.81 0.09
CA GLY A 558 -20.47 6.19 -0.37
C GLY A 558 -21.29 6.29 -1.65
N THR A 559 -20.89 7.17 -2.57
CA THR A 559 -21.56 7.34 -3.87
C THR A 559 -20.85 6.63 -5.02
N ARG A 560 -19.93 5.70 -4.71
CA ARG A 560 -19.05 5.05 -5.70
C ARG A 560 -19.53 3.67 -6.12
N ALA A 561 -20.55 3.12 -5.44
CA ALA A 561 -21.19 1.87 -5.83
C ALA A 561 -21.45 1.79 -7.35
N GLY A 562 -21.06 0.67 -7.97
CA GLY A 562 -21.16 0.41 -9.40
C GLY A 562 -20.05 1.02 -10.28
N GLN A 563 -19.21 1.92 -9.76
CA GLN A 563 -18.09 2.49 -10.50
C GLN A 563 -16.92 1.52 -10.54
N ALA A 564 -16.17 1.50 -11.64
CA ALA A 564 -14.93 0.71 -11.74
C ALA A 564 -13.87 1.27 -10.80
N TYR A 565 -13.01 0.39 -10.28
CA TYR A 565 -11.87 0.87 -9.49
C TYR A 565 -10.87 1.62 -10.37
N PRO A 566 -10.32 2.76 -9.94
CA PRO A 566 -9.25 3.41 -10.68
C PRO A 566 -7.93 2.68 -10.43
N LEU A 567 -7.25 2.24 -11.49
CA LEU A 567 -5.95 1.57 -11.39
C LEU A 567 -4.76 2.49 -11.65
N TRP A 568 -4.87 3.77 -11.27
CA TRP A 568 -3.73 4.70 -11.33
C TRP A 568 -2.63 4.34 -10.33
N ASN A 569 -1.40 4.73 -10.62
CA ASN A 569 -0.29 4.63 -9.66
C ASN A 569 -0.20 5.95 -8.90
N TRP A 570 -0.41 5.87 -7.59
CA TRP A 570 -0.37 7.03 -6.71
C TRP A 570 1.04 7.21 -6.14
N CYS A 571 1.41 8.46 -5.88
CA CYS A 571 2.73 8.77 -5.36
C CYS A 571 2.90 8.20 -3.97
N VAL A 572 4.00 7.49 -3.74
CA VAL A 572 4.37 6.97 -2.43
C VAL A 572 4.55 8.11 -1.44
N LEU A 573 4.19 7.87 -0.18
CA LEU A 573 4.49 8.77 0.92
C LEU A 573 6.00 8.82 1.13
N PHE A 574 6.55 10.01 1.36
CA PHE A 574 7.96 10.18 1.66
C PHE A 574 8.15 11.33 2.65
N LYS A 575 9.23 11.26 3.41
CA LYS A 575 9.56 12.28 4.40
C LYS A 575 10.99 12.73 4.20
N GLN A 576 11.18 14.04 4.36
CA GLN A 576 12.50 14.65 4.41
C GLN A 576 13.36 14.43 3.15
N LEU A 577 12.76 14.42 1.95
CA LEU A 577 13.52 14.47 0.69
C LEU A 577 14.33 15.78 0.67
N PRO A 578 15.67 15.75 0.55
CA PRO A 578 16.46 16.97 0.48
C PRO A 578 16.08 17.82 -0.73
N ILE A 579 16.08 19.15 -0.56
CA ILE A 579 15.93 20.12 -1.64
C ILE A 579 17.29 20.79 -1.84
N THR A 580 17.88 20.65 -3.03
CA THR A 580 19.21 21.19 -3.36
C THR A 580 19.14 22.58 -3.99
N ASP A 581 20.22 23.37 -3.92
CA ASP A 581 20.28 24.69 -4.58
C ASP A 581 20.45 24.61 -6.11
N GLU A 582 20.94 23.48 -6.64
CA GLU A 582 21.19 23.28 -8.07
C GLU A 582 20.59 21.98 -8.62
N ILE A 583 20.41 21.92 -9.94
CA ILE A 583 20.11 20.70 -10.68
C ILE A 583 21.43 19.92 -10.80
N GLU A 584 21.70 19.01 -9.87
CA GLU A 584 22.69 17.93 -10.11
C GLU A 584 22.13 16.88 -11.06
#